data_AF-S4P0R1-F1
#
_entry.id   AF-S4P0R1-F1
#
_cell.length_a   1.000
_cell.length_b   1.000
_cell.length_c   1.000
_cell.angle_alpha   90.00
_cell.angle_beta   90.00
_cell.angle_gamma   90.00
#
_symmetry.space_group_name_H-M   'P 1'
#
loop_
_entity.id
_entity.type
_entity.pdbx_description
1 polymer ?
#
loop_
_entity_poly.entity_id
_entity_poly.type
_entity_poly.pdbx_seq_one_letter_code
_entity_poly.pdbx_strand_id
1 'polypeptide(L)'
;GEFTLRHGDWVQFQVATDRRDQLKRATNISLLDESFNVSGERRERGVVNTLREGFGFIRCVEREQRMIFQFEEVLRLGQELSVGDEVEFTVDPVTTFSNMNTRQTAIRIKHLPQGTVQFETLLERGVR
;
A
#
# COMPACT_ATOMS: atom_id res chain seq x y z
N GLY A 1 -9.26 0.14 9.92
CA GLY A 1 -9.36 0.22 8.46
C GLY A 1 -9.42 -1.18 7.91
N GLU A 2 -9.81 -1.33 6.66
CA GLU A 2 -9.82 -2.62 5.94
C GLU A 2 -8.44 -2.97 5.33
N PHE A 3 -7.41 -2.15 5.58
CA PHE A 3 -6.05 -2.42 5.11
C PHE A 3 -5.36 -3.51 5.93
N THR A 4 -4.41 -4.20 5.30
CA THR A 4 -3.68 -5.31 5.93
C THR A 4 -2.77 -4.84 7.07
N LEU A 5 -3.13 -5.20 8.31
CA LEU A 5 -2.26 -5.14 9.49
C LEU A 5 -1.50 -6.44 9.71
N ARG A 6 -0.27 -6.36 10.20
CA ARG A 6 0.65 -7.47 10.48
C ARG A 6 1.17 -7.37 11.90
N HIS A 7 1.59 -8.51 12.45
CA HIS A 7 2.21 -8.55 13.76
C HIS A 7 3.47 -7.67 13.80
N GLY A 8 3.56 -6.81 14.81
CA GLY A 8 4.68 -5.87 14.97
C GLY A 8 4.47 -4.51 14.31
N ASP A 9 3.36 -4.29 13.61
CA ASP A 9 2.99 -2.96 13.12
C ASP A 9 2.80 -1.98 14.28
N TRP A 10 3.29 -0.76 14.07
CA TRP A 10 3.09 0.37 14.94
C TRP A 10 1.81 1.07 14.48
N VAL A 11 0.87 1.29 15.40
CA VAL A 11 -0.44 1.85 15.06
C VAL A 11 -0.80 2.99 16.00
N GLN A 12 -1.53 3.96 15.46
CA GLN A 12 -2.26 4.95 16.24
C GLN A 12 -3.72 4.53 16.32
N PHE A 13 -4.34 4.73 17.48
CA PHE A 13 -5.76 4.45 17.67
C PHE A 13 -6.33 5.37 18.75
N GLN A 14 -7.66 5.42 18.82
CA GLN A 14 -8.41 6.08 19.87
C GLN A 14 -9.01 5.03 20.81
N VAL A 15 -9.11 5.36 22.11
CA VAL A 15 -9.73 4.46 23.10
C VAL A 15 -11.16 4.91 23.33
N ALA A 16 -12.12 4.06 22.96
CA ALA A 16 -13.53 4.24 23.29
C ALA A 16 -13.94 3.30 24.42
N THR A 17 -14.85 3.73 25.29
CA THR A 17 -15.48 2.84 26.29
C THR A 17 -16.88 2.51 25.80
N ASP A 18 -17.17 1.22 25.62
CA ASP A 18 -18.53 0.79 25.28
C ASP A 18 -19.42 0.92 26.51
N ARG A 19 -20.52 1.65 26.35
CA ARG A 19 -21.41 1.96 27.46
C ARG A 19 -22.20 0.75 27.96
N ARG A 20 -22.33 -0.32 27.16
CA ARG A 20 -23.10 -1.53 27.51
C ARG A 20 -22.34 -2.44 28.45
N ASP A 21 -21.06 -2.69 28.16
CA ASP A 21 -20.22 -3.63 28.91
C ASP A 21 -19.07 -2.96 29.68
N GLN A 22 -18.91 -1.63 29.55
CA GLN A 22 -17.85 -0.82 30.16
C GLN A 22 -16.43 -1.21 29.72
N LEU A 23 -16.29 -1.96 28.63
CA LEU A 23 -14.99 -2.38 28.11
C LEU A 23 -14.39 -1.30 27.19
N LYS A 24 -13.07 -1.11 27.32
CA LYS A 24 -12.28 -0.25 26.45
C LYS A 24 -11.97 -0.96 25.14
N ARG A 25 -12.17 -0.27 24.02
CA ARG A 25 -11.90 -0.76 22.66
C ARG A 25 -11.05 0.25 21.90
N ALA A 26 -10.15 -0.25 21.08
CA ALA A 26 -9.43 0.56 20.10
C ALA A 26 -10.36 0.88 18.92
N THR A 27 -10.43 2.14 18.54
CA THR A 27 -11.18 2.66 17.40
C THR A 27 -10.26 3.53 16.55
N ASN A 28 -10.66 3.86 15.32
CA ASN A 28 -9.89 4.74 14.43
C ASN A 28 -8.41 4.33 14.31
N ILE A 29 -8.19 3.03 14.08
CA ILE A 29 -6.85 2.45 13.94
C ILE A 29 -6.24 2.89 12.61
N SER A 30 -5.07 3.50 12.69
CA SER A 30 -4.23 3.92 11.57
C SER A 30 -2.85 3.29 11.68
N LEU A 31 -2.32 2.77 10.58
CA LEU A 31 -0.95 2.28 10.49
C LEU A 31 0.02 3.47 10.51
N LEU A 32 1.08 3.38 11.31
CA LEU A 32 2.12 4.40 11.38
C LEU A 32 3.26 4.08 10.41
N ASP A 33 3.87 5.12 9.84
CA ASP A 33 4.98 5.00 8.90
C ASP A 33 6.20 4.30 9.50
N GLU A 34 6.41 4.45 10.81
CA GLU A 34 7.47 3.80 11.58
C GLU A 34 7.40 2.27 11.49
N SER A 35 6.21 1.70 11.23
CA SER A 35 6.06 0.27 10.97
C SER A 35 6.93 -0.20 9.82
N PHE A 36 7.03 0.58 8.74
CA PHE A 36 7.82 0.23 7.55
C PHE A 36 9.33 0.26 7.81
N ASN A 37 9.79 1.00 8.83
CA ASN A 37 11.20 1.05 9.20
C ASN A 37 11.66 -0.21 9.95
N VAL A 38 10.73 -0.93 10.60
CA VAL A 38 11.03 -2.07 11.47
C VAL A 38 10.51 -3.40 10.94
N SER A 39 9.53 -3.39 10.03
CA SER A 39 8.92 -4.63 9.51
C SER A 39 9.84 -5.42 8.58
N GLY A 40 10.86 -4.78 8.01
CA GLY A 40 11.74 -5.38 7.00
C GLY A 40 11.01 -5.73 5.69
N GLU A 41 9.78 -5.23 5.48
CA GLU A 41 9.02 -5.51 4.28
C GLU A 41 9.60 -4.79 3.07
N ARG A 42 9.61 -5.47 1.91
CA ARG A 42 10.04 -4.83 0.66
C ARG A 42 8.94 -3.90 0.16
N ARG A 43 9.25 -2.61 0.17
CA ARG A 43 8.43 -1.54 -0.41
C ARG A 43 8.81 -1.33 -1.87
N GLU A 44 7.83 -1.42 -2.76
CA GLU A 44 7.97 -1.14 -4.20
C GLU A 44 7.25 0.16 -4.54
N ARG A 45 7.63 0.76 -5.67
CA ARG A 45 7.10 2.05 -6.10
C ARG A 45 6.43 1.95 -7.46
N GLY A 46 5.50 2.87 -7.71
CA GLY A 46 4.82 2.92 -8.98
C GLY A 46 3.88 4.09 -9.12
N VAL A 47 3.16 4.11 -10.24
CA VAL A 47 2.17 5.13 -10.55
C VAL A 47 0.82 4.47 -10.76
N VAL A 48 -0.24 5.05 -10.18
CA VAL A 48 -1.62 4.62 -10.41
C VAL A 48 -1.93 4.77 -11.89
N ASN A 49 -2.11 3.65 -12.59
CA ASN A 49 -2.32 3.62 -14.03
C ASN A 49 -3.81 3.61 -14.38
N THR A 50 -4.66 2.98 -13.56
CA THR A 50 -6.09 2.84 -13.85
C THR A 50 -6.87 2.67 -12.55
N LEU A 51 -8.02 3.32 -12.45
CA LEU A 51 -8.99 3.15 -11.37
C LEU A 51 -10.31 2.59 -11.92
N ARG A 52 -10.92 1.69 -11.17
CA ARG A 52 -12.22 1.04 -11.41
C ARG A 52 -13.00 1.02 -10.10
N GLU A 53 -14.24 0.53 -10.13
CA GLU A 53 -15.07 0.43 -8.94
C GLU A 53 -14.46 -0.56 -7.93
N GLY A 54 -13.95 -0.05 -6.80
CA GLY A 54 -13.38 -0.84 -5.70
C GLY A 54 -11.93 -1.30 -5.88
N PHE A 55 -11.33 -1.13 -7.06
CA PHE A 55 -9.97 -1.59 -7.34
C PHE A 55 -9.25 -0.73 -8.37
N GLY A 56 -7.93 -0.90 -8.46
CA GLY A 56 -7.11 -0.23 -9.46
C GLY A 56 -5.89 -1.04 -9.88
N PHE A 57 -5.10 -0.44 -10.76
CA PHE A 57 -3.83 -0.99 -11.23
C PHE A 57 -2.71 0.03 -11.09
N ILE A 58 -1.57 -0.43 -10.58
CA ILE A 58 -0.32 0.33 -10.47
C ILE A 58 0.62 -0.15 -11.59
N ARG A 59 1.24 0.80 -12.29
CA ARG A 59 2.43 0.54 -13.11
C ARG A 59 3.63 0.56 -12.20
N CYS A 60 4.26 -0.59 -11.99
CA CYS A 60 5.41 -0.75 -11.11
C CYS A 60 6.67 -0.19 -11.76
N VAL A 61 7.60 0.32 -10.96
CA VAL A 61 8.94 0.67 -11.42
C VAL A 61 9.77 -0.60 -11.64
N GLU A 62 9.75 -1.51 -10.68
CA GLU A 62 10.60 -2.69 -10.65
C GLU A 62 10.05 -3.87 -11.48
N ARG A 63 8.88 -3.73 -12.11
CA ARG A 63 8.16 -4.83 -12.78
C ARG A 63 7.48 -4.38 -14.05
N GLU A 64 7.54 -5.22 -15.09
CA GLU A 64 6.78 -5.01 -16.34
C GLU A 64 5.27 -5.24 -16.13
N GLN A 65 4.91 -6.16 -15.23
CA GLN A 65 3.51 -6.48 -14.95
C GLN A 65 2.84 -5.40 -14.09
N ARG A 66 1.61 -5.03 -14.46
CA ARG A 66 0.77 -4.14 -13.65
C ARG A 66 0.32 -4.86 -12.38
N MET A 67 0.42 -4.17 -11.26
CA MET A 67 -0.04 -4.70 -9.97
C MET A 67 -1.48 -4.28 -9.72
N ILE A 68 -2.36 -5.23 -9.39
CA ILE A 68 -3.73 -4.93 -8.97
C ILE A 68 -3.76 -4.53 -7.49
N PHE A 69 -4.70 -3.67 -7.11
CA PHE A 69 -4.96 -3.35 -5.70
C PHE A 69 -6.44 -3.09 -5.44
N GLN A 70 -6.86 -3.26 -4.18
CA GLN A 70 -8.17 -2.87 -3.68
C GLN A 70 -8.10 -1.53 -2.93
N PHE A 71 -9.18 -0.75 -2.92
CA PHE A 71 -9.19 0.57 -2.26
C PHE A 71 -9.11 0.50 -0.73
N GLU A 72 -9.43 -0.67 -0.18
CA GLU A 72 -9.29 -1.01 1.23
C GLU A 72 -7.82 -0.97 1.67
N GLU A 73 -6.89 -1.27 0.76
CA GLU A 73 -5.46 -1.30 1.03
C GLU A 73 -4.78 0.08 0.99
N VAL A 74 -5.53 1.13 0.68
CA VAL A 74 -5.02 2.50 0.70
C VAL A 74 -4.99 3.00 2.14
N LEU A 75 -3.81 3.40 2.61
CA LEU A 75 -3.60 3.97 3.93
C LEU A 75 -4.11 5.41 3.93
N ARG A 76 -5.43 5.57 4.12
CA ARG A 76 -6.16 6.84 3.97
C ARG A 76 -5.71 7.88 5.01
N LEU A 77 -4.83 8.77 4.58
CA LEU A 77 -4.55 10.03 5.27
C LEU A 77 -5.26 11.20 4.56
N GLY A 78 -6.59 11.12 4.46
CA GLY A 78 -7.42 12.25 4.01
C GLY A 78 -7.36 12.59 2.51
N GLN A 79 -6.83 11.70 1.67
CA GLN A 79 -6.74 11.88 0.22
C GLN A 79 -7.27 10.64 -0.52
N GLU A 80 -8.02 10.86 -1.60
CA GLU A 80 -8.42 9.82 -2.55
C GLU A 80 -7.34 9.64 -3.64
N LEU A 81 -7.16 8.39 -4.09
CA LEU A 81 -6.26 8.11 -5.21
C LEU A 81 -6.79 8.65 -6.53
N SER A 82 -5.90 9.24 -7.31
CA SER A 82 -6.12 9.66 -8.69
C SER A 82 -5.18 8.93 -9.65
N VAL A 83 -5.58 8.80 -10.91
CA VAL A 83 -4.68 8.29 -11.96
C VAL A 83 -3.51 9.25 -12.13
N GLY A 84 -2.29 8.72 -12.14
CA GLY A 84 -1.05 9.50 -12.14
C GLY A 84 -0.43 9.70 -10.76
N ASP A 85 -1.15 9.36 -9.68
CA ASP A 85 -0.58 9.44 -8.33
C ASP A 85 0.58 8.46 -8.17
N GLU A 86 1.64 8.96 -7.55
CA GLU A 86 2.80 8.17 -7.17
C GLU A 86 2.53 7.48 -5.85
N VAL A 87 2.88 6.20 -5.78
CA VAL A 87 2.58 5.36 -4.62
C VAL A 87 3.73 4.45 -4.25
N GLU A 88 3.80 4.15 -2.96
CA GLU A 88 4.64 3.10 -2.40
C GLU A 88 3.74 2.01 -1.79
N PHE A 89 4.08 0.75 -2.01
CA PHE A 89 3.25 -0.38 -1.60
C PHE A 89 4.08 -1.61 -1.30
N THR A 90 3.44 -2.60 -0.67
CA THR A 90 4.04 -3.92 -0.46
C THR A 90 3.37 -4.91 -1.39
N VAL A 91 4.14 -5.80 -2.00
CA VAL A 91 3.58 -6.88 -2.83
C VAL A 91 3.26 -8.07 -1.95
N ASP A 92 2.00 -8.47 -1.95
CA ASP A 92 1.51 -9.61 -1.18
C ASP A 92 1.12 -10.76 -2.12
N PRO A 93 1.62 -11.98 -1.88
CA PRO A 93 1.19 -13.16 -2.63
C PRO A 93 -0.21 -13.57 -2.17
N VAL A 94 -1.21 -13.42 -3.04
CA VAL A 94 -2.56 -13.88 -2.76
C VAL A 94 -2.60 -15.41 -2.91
N THR A 95 -2.75 -16.11 -1.79
CA THR A 95 -3.10 -17.52 -1.80
C THR A 95 -4.61 -17.65 -2.03
N THR A 96 -5.03 -17.72 -3.30
CA THR A 96 -6.41 -18.12 -3.59
C THR A 96 -6.57 -19.62 -3.34
N PHE A 97 -7.71 -20.05 -2.77
CA PHE A 97 -8.04 -21.46 -2.58
C PHE A 97 -8.09 -22.27 -3.90
N SER A 98 -8.12 -21.59 -5.05
CA SER A 98 -7.90 -22.17 -6.38
C SER A 98 -6.41 -22.35 -6.65
N ASN A 99 -6.00 -23.60 -6.67
CA ASN A 99 -4.71 -24.21 -6.99
C ASN A 99 -4.13 -23.92 -8.40
N MET A 100 -4.34 -22.75 -8.99
CA MET A 100 -3.72 -22.35 -10.26
C MET A 100 -3.40 -20.84 -10.26
N ASN A 101 -2.10 -20.51 -10.22
CA ASN A 101 -1.46 -19.18 -10.19
C ASN A 101 -1.51 -18.41 -8.85
N THR A 102 -0.31 -18.24 -8.26
CA THR A 102 0.00 -17.22 -7.25
C THR A 102 -0.17 -15.84 -7.87
N ARG A 103 -1.39 -15.27 -7.79
CA ARG A 103 -1.60 -13.85 -8.11
C ARG A 103 -0.99 -12.98 -7.02
N GLN A 104 -0.34 -11.91 -7.43
CA GLN A 104 0.21 -10.91 -6.51
C GLN A 104 -0.68 -9.67 -6.51
N THR A 105 -0.84 -9.03 -5.35
CA THR A 105 -1.58 -7.78 -5.17
C THR A 105 -0.73 -6.75 -4.44
N ALA A 106 -0.99 -5.47 -4.65
CA ALA A 106 -0.44 -4.40 -3.83
C ALA A 106 -1.31 -4.21 -2.59
N ILE A 107 -0.66 -4.16 -1.43
CA ILE A 107 -1.25 -3.86 -0.12
C ILE A 107 -0.55 -2.66 0.51
N ARG A 108 -1.14 -2.08 1.58
CA ARG A 108 -0.51 -1.00 2.37
C ARG A 108 -0.01 0.16 1.50
N ILE A 109 -0.90 0.63 0.63
CA ILE A 109 -0.61 1.63 -0.39
C ILE A 109 -0.56 3.01 0.25
N LYS A 110 0.57 3.67 0.08
CA LYS A 110 0.86 5.00 0.60
C LYS A 110 1.10 5.96 -0.57
N HIS A 111 0.51 7.14 -0.53
CA HIS A 111 0.83 8.21 -1.48
C HIS A 111 2.29 8.67 -1.31
N LEU A 112 2.94 8.95 -2.42
CA LEU A 112 4.24 9.61 -2.48
C LEU A 112 4.09 11.04 -3.03
N PRO A 113 4.97 11.97 -2.64
CA PRO A 113 5.06 13.28 -3.30
C PRO A 113 5.34 13.12 -4.80
N GLN A 114 4.79 14.02 -5.61
CA GLN A 114 5.07 14.05 -7.06
C GLN A 114 6.57 14.20 -7.36
N GLY A 115 7.08 13.45 -8.34
CA GLY A 115 8.48 13.42 -8.75
C GLY A 115 9.36 12.40 -8.02
N THR A 116 8.80 11.62 -7.09
CA THR A 116 9.52 10.57 -6.35
C THR A 116 9.77 9.32 -7.19
N VAL A 117 8.86 9.00 -8.11
CA VAL A 117 8.88 7.79 -8.93
C VAL A 117 9.53 8.09 -10.28
N GLN A 118 10.60 7.35 -10.58
CA GLN A 118 11.35 7.45 -11.84
C GLN A 118 11.45 6.07 -12.49
N PHE A 119 10.99 5.94 -13.73
CA PHE A 119 11.00 4.66 -14.46
C PHE A 119 12.29 4.41 -15.24
N GLU A 120 12.99 5.48 -15.64
CA GLU A 120 14.23 5.40 -16.42
C GLU A 120 15.30 6.24 -15.74
N THR A 121 16.37 5.60 -15.27
CA THR A 121 17.62 6.32 -14.97
C THR A 121 18.41 6.35 -16.27
N LEU A 122 18.55 7.52 -16.88
CA LEU A 122 19.51 7.71 -17.98
C LEU A 122 20.90 7.36 -17.44
N LEU A 123 21.40 6.17 -17.76
CA LEU A 123 22.80 5.84 -17.58
C LEU A 123 23.57 6.74 -18.54
N GLU A 124 24.12 7.85 -18.03
CA GLU A 124 25.13 8.61 -18.76
C GLU A 124 26.27 7.63 -19.08
N ARG A 125 26.32 7.22 -20.35
CA ARG A 125 27.52 6.55 -20.87
C ARG A 125 28.63 7.57 -20.76
N GLY A 126 29.53 7.36 -19.81
CA GLY A 126 30.82 8.03 -19.78
C GLY A 126 31.53 7.75 -21.10
N VAL A 127 31.40 8.68 -22.04
CA VAL A 127 32.19 8.76 -23.25
C VAL A 127 33.40 9.61 -22.90
N ARG A 128 34.49 8.98 -22.45
CA ARG A 128 35.85 9.11 -22.99
C ARG A 128 36.84 8.32 -22.16
#